data_AF-A0A356UBH9-F1
#
_entry.id   AF-A0A356UBH9-F1
#
_cell.length_a   1.000
_cell.length_b   1.000
_cell.length_c   1.000
_cell.angle_alpha   90.00
_cell.angle_beta   90.00
_cell.angle_gamma   90.00
#
_symmetry.space_group_name_H-M   'P 1'
#
loop_
_entity.id
_entity.type
_entity.pdbx_description
1 polymer ?
#
loop_
_entity_poly.entity_id
_entity_poly.type
_entity_poly.pdbx_seq_one_letter_code
_entity_poly.pdbx_strand_id
1 'polypeptide(L)'
;MKLSASDLFAVGIRIIGILAIIKSIMVLIMTVPSLFGHNYPGWALSQQIMTLVYPLALLLIGIYLLSGTGRLVNKFYPEEEEIATESAQTIFSLAMKITGMVLIVYFVPDLLRILSNALYIGYYRPMGIDTFEQQLLIAERSLAMLVSILLGFYLLHGGRFFARMAFKSKDTEI
;
A
#
# COMPACT_ATOMS: atom_id res chain seq x y z
N MET A 1 -7.41 -0.20 -32.25
CA MET A 1 -7.20 -1.02 -31.04
C MET A 1 -8.16 -0.51 -29.97
N LYS A 2 -9.09 -1.34 -29.49
CA LYS A 2 -9.90 -1.01 -28.30
C LYS A 2 -9.00 -1.28 -27.08
N LEU A 3 -8.81 -0.29 -26.21
CA LEU A 3 -8.12 -0.51 -24.93
C LEU A 3 -9.04 -1.34 -24.03
N SER A 4 -8.56 -2.47 -23.52
CA SER A 4 -9.33 -3.25 -22.55
C SER A 4 -9.18 -2.66 -21.14
N ALA A 5 -10.14 -2.95 -20.25
CA ALA A 5 -10.04 -2.54 -18.85
C ALA A 5 -8.82 -3.20 -18.16
N SER A 6 -8.44 -4.39 -18.62
CA SER A 6 -7.27 -5.13 -18.16
C SER A 6 -5.95 -4.42 -18.50
N ASP A 7 -5.85 -3.85 -19.71
CA ASP A 7 -4.67 -3.09 -20.16
C ASP A 7 -4.51 -1.81 -19.34
N LEU A 8 -5.60 -1.08 -19.10
CA LEU A 8 -5.58 0.12 -18.27
C LEU A 8 -5.24 -0.21 -16.81
N PHE A 9 -5.73 -1.34 -16.29
CA PHE A 9 -5.36 -1.82 -14.95
C PHE A 9 -3.87 -2.18 -14.87
N ALA A 10 -3.33 -2.85 -15.90
CA ALA A 10 -1.91 -3.19 -16.00
C ALA A 10 -1.03 -1.93 -16.02
N VAL A 11 -1.42 -0.91 -16.79
CA VAL A 11 -0.76 0.40 -16.81
C VAL A 11 -0.83 1.06 -15.43
N GLY A 12 -2.00 1.04 -14.78
CA GLY A 12 -2.18 1.56 -13.43
C GLY A 12 -1.26 0.91 -12.40
N ILE A 13 -1.20 -0.43 -12.39
CA ILE A 13 -0.27 -1.18 -11.52
C ILE A 13 1.18 -0.78 -11.75
N ARG A 14 1.60 -0.67 -13.02
CA ARG A 14 2.98 -0.29 -13.35
C ARG A 14 3.31 1.13 -12.88
N ILE A 15 2.41 2.08 -13.09
CA ILE A 15 2.58 3.46 -12.59
C ILE A 15 2.70 3.46 -11.06
N ILE A 16 1.82 2.75 -10.36
CA ILE A 16 1.89 2.62 -8.89
C ILE A 16 3.24 2.01 -8.46
N GLY A 17 3.71 0.98 -9.17
CA GLY A 17 5.03 0.37 -8.93
C GLY A 17 6.17 1.36 -9.07
N ILE A 18 6.20 2.16 -10.14
CA ILE A 18 7.19 3.22 -10.34
C ILE A 18 7.12 4.26 -9.23
N LEU A 19 5.93 4.74 -8.88
CA LEU A 19 5.75 5.72 -7.80
C LEU A 19 6.20 5.19 -6.45
N ALA A 20 5.98 3.91 -6.16
CA ALA A 20 6.47 3.25 -4.96
C ALA A 20 8.01 3.21 -4.93
N ILE A 21 8.65 2.86 -6.05
CA ILE A 21 10.12 2.88 -6.16
C ILE A 21 10.66 4.29 -5.96
N ILE A 22 10.12 5.30 -6.65
CA ILE A 22 10.55 6.69 -6.51
C ILE A 22 10.45 7.14 -5.04
N LYS A 23 9.30 6.91 -4.40
CA LYS A 23 9.09 7.28 -3.00
C LYS A 23 10.05 6.52 -2.08
N SER A 24 10.30 5.24 -2.33
CA SER A 24 11.24 4.45 -1.54
C SER A 24 12.66 5.01 -1.61
N ILE A 25 13.12 5.40 -2.81
CA ILE A 25 14.44 6.00 -3.02
C ILE A 25 14.53 7.34 -2.30
N MET A 26 13.51 8.19 -2.40
CA MET A 26 13.46 9.47 -1.67
C MET A 26 13.58 9.25 -0.16
N VAL A 27 12.83 8.30 0.40
CA VAL A 27 12.89 7.99 1.83
C VAL A 27 14.24 7.39 2.22
N LEU A 28 14.85 6.53 1.39
CA LEU A 28 16.20 6.01 1.64
C LEU A 28 17.23 7.13 1.70
N ILE A 29 17.20 8.07 0.75
CA ILE A 29 18.13 9.22 0.73
C ILE A 29 18.00 10.04 2.02
N MET A 30 16.79 10.22 2.54
CA MET A 30 16.56 10.94 3.80
C MET A 30 17.01 10.13 5.03
N THR A 31 16.91 8.80 4.97
CA THR A 31 17.14 7.92 6.12
C THR A 31 18.61 7.53 6.27
N VAL A 32 19.32 7.29 5.17
CA VAL A 32 20.71 6.80 5.15
C VAL A 32 21.69 7.68 5.93
N PRO A 33 21.68 9.03 5.81
CA PRO A 33 22.59 9.89 6.57
C PRO A 33 22.45 9.74 8.10
N SER A 34 21.26 9.42 8.59
CA SER A 34 21.02 9.23 10.02
C SER A 34 21.77 8.03 10.60
N LEU A 35 22.14 7.05 9.76
CA LEU A 35 22.81 5.81 10.17
C LEU A 35 24.32 5.96 10.41
N PHE A 36 24.95 6.96 9.79
CA PHE A 36 26.41 7.10 9.79
C PHE A 36 26.93 8.21 10.72
N GLY A 37 26.04 8.87 11.48
CA GLY A 37 26.38 10.11 12.19
C GLY A 37 26.81 10.00 13.65
N HIS A 38 26.53 8.90 14.37
CA HIS A 38 26.85 8.83 15.81
C HIS A 38 27.27 7.43 16.27
N ASN A 39 28.14 7.37 17.29
CA ASN A 39 28.41 6.17 18.09
C ASN A 39 27.20 5.88 18.99
N TYR A 40 26.14 5.33 18.40
CA TYR A 40 24.94 4.97 19.14
C TYR A 40 25.19 3.74 20.02
N PRO A 41 24.66 3.71 21.26
CA PRO A 41 24.54 2.45 22.00
C PRO A 41 23.70 1.45 21.20
N GLY A 42 23.98 0.15 21.33
CA GLY A 42 23.42 -0.90 20.45
C GLY A 42 21.89 -0.94 20.33
N TRP A 43 21.16 -0.50 21.36
CA TRP A 43 19.69 -0.38 21.31
C TRP A 43 19.22 0.72 20.35
N ALA A 44 19.91 1.86 20.28
CA ALA A 44 19.59 2.95 19.36
C ALA A 44 19.93 2.58 17.90
N LEU A 45 20.98 1.77 17.69
CA LEU A 45 21.27 1.20 16.36
C LEU A 45 20.13 0.30 15.87
N SER A 46 19.50 -0.47 16.76
CA SER A 46 18.34 -1.27 16.38
C SER A 46 17.11 -0.43 16.01
N GLN A 47 16.85 0.69 16.71
CA GLN A 47 15.81 1.65 16.29
C GLN A 47 16.09 2.24 14.91
N GLN A 48 17.34 2.57 14.63
CA GLN A 48 17.76 3.10 13.34
C GLN A 48 17.57 2.10 12.20
N ILE A 49 17.91 0.82 12.41
CA ILE A 49 17.65 -0.23 11.41
C ILE A 49 16.14 -0.35 11.14
N MET A 50 15.29 -0.20 12.16
CA MET A 50 13.82 -0.25 11.96
C MET A 50 13.31 0.86 11.04
N THR A 51 13.98 2.00 10.95
CA THR A 51 13.59 3.07 10.02
C THR A 51 13.76 2.67 8.54
N LEU A 52 14.64 1.69 8.25
CA LEU A 52 14.84 1.15 6.91
C LEU A 52 13.73 0.17 6.47
N VAL A 53 12.96 -0.37 7.40
CA VAL A 53 11.90 -1.35 7.09
C VAL A 53 10.88 -0.76 6.11
N TYR A 54 10.45 0.48 6.35
CA TYR A 54 9.47 1.16 5.49
C TYR A 54 9.98 1.33 4.04
N PRO A 55 11.12 2.02 3.78
CA PRO A 55 11.59 2.21 2.42
C PRO A 55 11.94 0.90 1.72
N LEU A 56 12.53 -0.08 2.41
CA LEU A 56 12.87 -1.36 1.81
C LEU A 56 11.61 -2.16 1.43
N ALA A 57 10.61 -2.20 2.30
CA ALA A 57 9.33 -2.84 1.97
C ALA A 57 8.66 -2.16 0.77
N LEU A 58 8.64 -0.82 0.75
CA LEU A 58 8.04 -0.07 -0.35
C LEU A 58 8.79 -0.30 -1.68
N LEU A 59 10.11 -0.40 -1.64
CA LEU A 59 10.94 -0.71 -2.81
C LEU A 59 10.62 -2.12 -3.35
N LEU A 60 10.58 -3.13 -2.46
CA LEU A 60 10.25 -4.50 -2.81
C LEU A 60 8.85 -4.63 -3.41
N ILE A 61 7.87 -3.93 -2.82
CA ILE A 61 6.49 -3.87 -3.36
C ILE A 61 6.50 -3.24 -4.75
N GLY A 62 7.21 -2.13 -4.94
CA GLY A 62 7.32 -1.47 -6.24
C GLY A 62 7.90 -2.38 -7.33
N ILE A 63 9.00 -3.10 -7.01
CA ILE A 63 9.61 -4.09 -7.90
C ILE A 63 8.65 -5.25 -8.19
N TYR A 64 7.93 -5.73 -7.17
CA TYR A 64 6.94 -6.79 -7.32
C TYR A 64 5.78 -6.38 -8.24
N LEU A 65 5.27 -5.16 -8.14
CA LEU A 65 4.20 -4.67 -9.01
C LEU A 65 4.64 -4.59 -10.48
N LEU A 66 5.88 -4.20 -10.74
CA LEU A 66 6.45 -4.15 -12.09
C LEU A 66 6.69 -5.54 -12.67
N SER A 67 7.26 -6.44 -11.87
CA SER A 67 7.63 -7.79 -12.33
C SER A 67 6.43 -8.73 -12.38
N GLY A 68 5.44 -8.53 -11.50
CA GLY A 68 4.28 -9.38 -11.30
C GLY A 68 2.98 -8.86 -11.93
N THR A 69 3.04 -7.81 -12.78
CA THR A 69 1.84 -7.17 -13.34
C THR A 69 0.90 -8.20 -13.99
N GLY A 70 1.42 -9.12 -14.81
CA GLY A 70 0.60 -10.13 -15.50
C GLY A 70 -0.16 -11.05 -14.54
N ARG A 71 0.47 -11.48 -13.43
CA ARG A 71 -0.17 -12.31 -12.41
C ARG A 71 -1.28 -11.54 -11.68
N LEU A 72 -1.06 -10.24 -11.42
CA LEU A 72 -2.05 -9.39 -10.76
C LEU A 72 -3.24 -9.08 -11.68
N VAL A 73 -2.99 -8.84 -12.96
CA VAL A 73 -4.04 -8.62 -13.97
C VAL A 73 -4.92 -9.87 -14.05
N ASN A 74 -4.34 -11.05 -14.27
CA ASN A 74 -5.10 -12.30 -14.38
C ASN A 74 -5.90 -12.63 -13.10
N LYS A 75 -5.43 -12.19 -11.92
CA LYS A 75 -6.13 -12.40 -10.66
C LYS A 75 -7.37 -11.50 -10.50
N PHE A 76 -7.34 -10.28 -11.03
CA PHE A 76 -8.42 -9.29 -10.84
C PHE A 76 -9.27 -9.05 -12.08
N TYR A 77 -8.82 -9.55 -13.23
CA TYR A 77 -9.49 -9.60 -14.53
C TYR A 77 -9.11 -10.93 -15.20
N PRO A 78 -9.73 -12.06 -14.80
CA PRO A 78 -9.57 -13.32 -15.54
C PRO A 78 -10.06 -13.16 -16.98
N GLU A 79 -9.42 -13.83 -17.93
CA GLU A 79 -9.64 -13.67 -19.39
C GLU A 79 -11.11 -13.86 -19.84
N GLU A 80 -11.95 -14.50 -19.03
CA GLU A 80 -13.38 -14.69 -19.30
C GLU A 80 -14.23 -13.41 -19.12
N GLU A 81 -13.71 -12.37 -18.45
CA GLU A 81 -14.38 -11.07 -18.24
C GLU A 81 -13.72 -9.95 -19.08
N GLU A 82 -13.54 -10.17 -20.38
CA GLU A 82 -13.07 -9.13 -21.30
C GLU A 82 -14.17 -8.07 -21.54
N ILE A 83 -14.43 -7.25 -20.52
CA ILE A 83 -15.40 -6.15 -20.60
C ILE A 83 -14.72 -5.00 -21.32
N ALA A 84 -15.09 -4.76 -22.57
CA ALA A 84 -14.71 -3.55 -23.30
C ALA A 84 -15.02 -2.31 -22.43
N THR A 85 -14.12 -1.31 -22.40
CA THR A 85 -14.26 -0.08 -21.61
C THR A 85 -15.34 0.87 -22.15
N GLU A 86 -16.43 0.34 -22.68
CA GLU A 86 -17.49 1.10 -23.35
C GLU A 86 -18.47 1.75 -22.36
N SER A 87 -18.50 1.30 -21.09
CA SER A 87 -19.38 1.86 -20.07
C SER A 87 -18.62 2.67 -19.00
N ALA A 88 -19.18 3.82 -18.61
CA ALA A 88 -18.69 4.64 -17.51
C ALA A 88 -18.60 3.86 -16.18
N GLN A 89 -19.45 2.85 -16.01
CA GLN A 89 -19.46 1.96 -14.85
C GLN A 89 -18.23 1.03 -14.82
N THR A 90 -17.77 0.56 -15.98
CA THR A 90 -16.54 -0.24 -16.12
C THR A 90 -15.31 0.59 -15.74
N ILE A 91 -15.25 1.85 -16.21
CA ILE A 91 -14.15 2.78 -15.89
C ILE A 91 -14.16 3.14 -14.41
N PHE A 92 -15.34 3.37 -13.81
CA PHE A 92 -15.45 3.62 -12.38
C PHE A 92 -14.97 2.43 -11.55
N SER A 93 -15.40 1.20 -11.89
CA SER A 93 -14.95 -0.02 -11.21
C SER A 93 -13.44 -0.19 -11.29
N LEU A 94 -12.86 0.07 -12.47
CA LEU A 94 -11.41 0.09 -12.67
C LEU A 94 -10.72 1.12 -11.77
N ALA A 95 -11.23 2.35 -11.70
CA ALA A 95 -10.68 3.39 -10.82
C ALA A 95 -10.71 2.96 -9.36
N MET A 96 -11.81 2.34 -8.89
CA MET A 96 -11.90 1.82 -7.53
C MET A 96 -10.83 0.75 -7.26
N LYS A 97 -10.59 -0.17 -8.21
CA LYS A 97 -9.55 -1.20 -8.07
C LYS A 97 -8.15 -0.57 -7.98
N ILE A 98 -7.87 0.43 -8.81
CA ILE A 98 -6.61 1.18 -8.79
C ILE A 98 -6.43 1.91 -7.45
N THR A 99 -7.47 2.60 -6.96
CA THR A 99 -7.45 3.27 -5.65
C THR A 99 -7.23 2.27 -4.51
N GLY A 100 -7.89 1.12 -4.56
CA GLY A 100 -7.68 0.05 -3.58
C GLY A 100 -6.24 -0.44 -3.57
N MET A 101 -5.63 -0.62 -4.74
CA MET A 101 -4.22 -0.99 -4.88
C MET A 101 -3.29 0.08 -4.29
N VAL A 102 -3.55 1.36 -4.59
CA VAL A 102 -2.79 2.48 -4.02
C VAL A 102 -2.82 2.44 -2.49
N LEU A 103 -3.99 2.27 -1.89
CA LEU A 103 -4.11 2.17 -0.43
C LEU A 103 -3.27 1.01 0.13
N ILE A 104 -3.38 -0.18 -0.44
CA ILE A 104 -2.59 -1.33 0.03
C ILE A 104 -1.08 -1.05 -0.09
N VAL A 105 -0.63 -0.58 -1.25
CA VAL A 105 0.80 -0.37 -1.53
C VAL A 105 1.43 0.64 -0.59
N TYR A 106 0.73 1.73 -0.27
CA TYR A 106 1.28 2.76 0.62
C TYR A 106 1.16 2.43 2.10
N PHE A 107 0.16 1.64 2.52
CA PHE A 107 -0.07 1.32 3.93
C PHE A 107 0.55 -0.02 4.38
N VAL A 108 0.89 -0.95 3.48
CA VAL A 108 1.61 -2.20 3.84
C VAL A 108 2.98 -1.92 4.48
N PRO A 109 3.83 -1.00 3.97
CA PRO A 109 5.08 -0.65 4.64
C PRO A 109 4.87 -0.05 6.04
N ASP A 110 3.80 0.72 6.24
CA ASP A 110 3.44 1.25 7.56
C ASP A 110 2.99 0.14 8.52
N LEU A 111 2.28 -0.88 8.03
CA LEU A 111 1.96 -2.07 8.80
C LEU A 111 3.22 -2.80 9.27
N LEU A 112 4.18 -3.04 8.37
CA LEU A 112 5.46 -3.66 8.73
C LEU A 112 6.24 -2.83 9.74
N ARG A 113 6.22 -1.50 9.59
CA ARG A 113 6.82 -0.58 10.57
C ARG A 113 6.15 -0.72 11.94
N ILE A 114 4.82 -0.74 12.01
CA ILE A 114 4.08 -0.90 13.26
C ILE A 114 4.41 -2.24 13.92
N LEU A 115 4.41 -3.34 13.15
CA LEU A 115 4.79 -4.66 13.66
C LEU A 115 6.23 -4.69 14.19
N SER A 116 7.16 -4.08 13.46
CA SER A 116 8.56 -3.95 13.89
C SER A 116 8.67 -3.18 15.21
N ASN A 117 7.92 -2.08 15.36
CA ASN A 117 7.90 -1.31 16.61
C ASN A 117 7.23 -2.06 17.77
N ALA A 118 6.19 -2.86 17.49
CA ALA A 118 5.56 -3.72 18.49
C ALA A 118 6.55 -4.78 19.02
N LEU A 119 7.33 -5.39 18.12
CA LEU A 119 8.40 -6.32 18.50
C LEU A 119 9.50 -5.63 19.30
N TYR A 120 9.88 -4.40 18.92
CA TYR A 120 10.84 -3.58 19.68
C TYR A 120 10.38 -3.39 21.13
N ILE A 121 9.12 -2.99 21.32
CA ILE A 121 8.54 -2.79 22.66
C ILE A 121 8.58 -4.10 23.45
N GLY A 122 8.11 -5.20 22.84
CA GLY A 122 8.09 -6.51 23.50
C GLY A 122 9.47 -6.98 23.97
N TYR A 123 10.51 -6.69 23.19
CA TYR A 123 11.88 -7.11 23.50
C TYR A 123 12.59 -6.19 24.52
N TYR A 124 12.50 -4.87 24.34
CA TYR A 124 13.32 -3.93 25.11
C TYR A 124 12.63 -3.34 26.35
N ARG A 125 11.29 -3.31 26.40
CA ARG A 125 10.56 -2.81 27.57
C ARG A 125 10.88 -3.60 28.85
N PRO A 126 11.01 -4.95 28.84
CA PRO A 126 11.43 -5.72 30.02
C PRO A 126 12.86 -5.39 30.48
N MET A 127 13.70 -4.83 29.60
CA MET A 127 15.08 -4.44 29.90
C MET A 127 15.19 -3.03 30.48
N GLY A 128 14.07 -2.36 30.78
CA GLY A 128 14.04 -1.01 31.33
C GLY A 128 14.34 0.10 30.33
N ILE A 129 14.36 -0.20 29.02
CA ILE A 129 14.53 0.80 27.97
C ILE A 129 13.20 1.54 27.77
N ASP A 130 13.27 2.87 27.63
CA ASP A 130 12.11 3.67 27.30
C ASP A 130 11.63 3.35 25.88
N THR A 131 10.33 3.07 25.76
CA THR A 131 9.66 2.69 24.51
C THR A 131 8.45 3.58 24.21
N PHE A 132 8.34 4.72 24.91
CA PHE A 132 7.21 5.62 24.82
C PHE A 132 6.94 6.09 23.39
N GLU A 133 7.98 6.45 22.65
CA GLU A 133 7.85 6.89 21.24
C GLU A 133 7.26 5.80 20.34
N GLN A 134 7.67 4.54 20.55
CA GLN A 134 7.14 3.41 19.77
C GLN A 134 5.68 3.15 20.12
N GLN A 135 5.30 3.27 21.40
CA GLN A 135 3.93 3.11 21.84
C GLN A 135 3.02 4.19 21.24
N LEU A 136 3.48 5.45 21.26
CA LEU A 136 2.75 6.57 20.66
C LEU A 136 2.55 6.38 19.15
N LEU A 137 3.62 6.01 18.43
CA LEU A 137 3.54 5.74 16.98
C LEU A 137 2.51 4.66 16.65
N ILE A 138 2.50 3.57 17.43
CA ILE A 138 1.53 2.48 17.23
C ILE A 138 0.12 2.98 17.52
N ALA A 139 -0.10 3.67 18.64
CA ALA A 139 -1.41 4.15 19.04
C ALA A 139 -2.02 5.11 18.00
N GLU A 140 -1.23 6.05 17.49
CA GLU A 140 -1.70 7.07 16.54
C GLU A 140 -1.99 6.50 15.14
N ARG A 141 -1.17 5.54 14.68
CA ARG A 141 -1.20 5.11 13.27
C ARG A 141 -1.93 3.81 13.02
N SER A 142 -2.11 2.96 14.03
CA SER A 142 -2.65 1.61 13.85
C SER A 142 -4.08 1.60 13.31
N LEU A 143 -4.99 2.41 13.88
CA LEU A 143 -6.38 2.46 13.44
C LEU A 143 -6.51 2.93 11.99
N ALA A 144 -5.89 4.08 11.68
CA ALA A 144 -5.93 4.65 10.33
C ALA A 144 -5.35 3.67 9.29
N MET A 145 -4.25 2.99 9.63
CA MET A 145 -3.62 1.98 8.78
C MET A 145 -4.53 0.76 8.56
N LEU A 146 -5.11 0.20 9.61
CA LEU A 146 -6.01 -0.96 9.50
C LEU A 146 -7.24 -0.64 8.64
N VAL A 147 -7.88 0.51 8.89
CA VAL A 147 -9.02 0.96 8.09
C VAL A 147 -8.62 1.15 6.64
N SER A 148 -7.46 1.75 6.37
CA SER A 148 -6.99 2.02 5.01
C SER A 148 -6.67 0.73 4.24
N ILE A 149 -6.08 -0.27 4.88
CA ILE A 149 -5.80 -1.57 4.27
C ILE A 149 -7.10 -2.34 4.01
N LEU A 150 -8.00 -2.41 4.99
CA LEU A 150 -9.30 -3.08 4.83
C LEU A 150 -10.14 -2.43 3.73
N LEU A 151 -10.17 -1.09 3.71
CA LEU A 151 -10.82 -0.34 2.65
C LEU A 151 -10.14 -0.60 1.31
N GLY A 152 -8.81 -0.63 1.27
CA GLY A 152 -8.03 -0.98 0.10
C GLY A 152 -8.46 -2.32 -0.50
N PHE A 153 -8.52 -3.39 0.31
CA PHE A 153 -9.01 -4.69 -0.13
C PHE A 153 -10.46 -4.65 -0.59
N TYR A 154 -11.34 -3.95 0.12
CA TYR A 154 -12.74 -3.82 -0.24
C TYR A 154 -12.92 -3.14 -1.61
N LEU A 155 -12.18 -2.06 -1.88
CA LEU A 155 -12.22 -1.37 -3.16
C LEU A 155 -11.68 -2.24 -4.30
N LEU A 156 -10.66 -3.04 -4.01
CA LEU A 156 -10.04 -3.95 -4.97
C LEU A 156 -10.99 -5.09 -5.40
N HIS A 157 -11.94 -5.48 -4.55
CA HIS A 157 -13.00 -6.44 -4.89
C HIS A 157 -14.25 -5.79 -5.51
N GLY A 158 -14.13 -4.53 -5.97
CA GLY A 158 -15.15 -3.85 -6.76
C GLY A 158 -15.98 -2.81 -6.02
N GLY A 159 -15.76 -2.61 -4.71
CA GLY A 159 -16.29 -1.45 -3.97
C GLY A 159 -17.78 -1.19 -4.19
N ARG A 160 -18.61 -2.25 -4.24
CA ARG A 160 -20.00 -2.23 -4.74
C ARG A 160 -20.85 -1.10 -4.14
N PHE A 161 -20.63 -0.77 -2.88
CA PHE A 161 -21.29 0.35 -2.21
C PHE A 161 -21.06 1.70 -2.92
N PHE A 162 -19.81 2.02 -3.29
CA PHE A 162 -19.48 3.26 -4.00
C PHE A 162 -20.02 3.26 -5.42
N ALA A 163 -19.96 2.12 -6.11
CA ALA A 163 -20.55 1.99 -7.43
C ALA A 163 -22.07 2.22 -7.40
N ARG A 164 -22.76 1.67 -6.38
CA ARG A 164 -24.20 1.84 -6.19
C ARG A 164 -24.57 3.29 -5.86
N MET A 165 -23.75 4.01 -5.09
CA MET A 165 -23.96 5.43 -4.83
C MET A 165 -23.73 6.29 -6.08
N ALA A 166 -22.67 6.00 -6.85
CA ALA A 166 -22.30 6.78 -8.03
C ALA A 166 -23.31 6.65 -9.19
N PHE A 167 -23.93 5.47 -9.35
CA PHE A 167 -24.84 5.18 -10.47
C PHE A 167 -26.30 4.95 -10.06
N LYS A 168 -26.70 5.37 -8.84
CA LYS A 168 -28.04 5.16 -8.28
C LYS A 168 -29.20 5.65 -9.17
N SER A 169 -28.95 6.55 -10.14
CA SER A 169 -30.01 7.13 -10.97
C SER A 169 -30.47 6.23 -12.14
N LYS A 170 -29.70 5.21 -12.56
CA LYS A 170 -30.09 4.37 -13.71
C LYS A 170 -31.19 3.34 -13.42
N ASP A 171 -31.48 3.05 -12.16
CA ASP A 171 -32.52 2.10 -11.75
C ASP A 171 -33.93 2.75 -11.61
N THR A 172 -34.06 4.04 -11.91
CA THR A 172 -35.35 4.79 -11.72
C THR A 172 -36.08 5.08 -13.04
N GLU A 173 -35.58 4.60 -14.17
CA GLU A 173 -36.18 4.79 -15.51
C GLU A 173 -36.67 3.47 -16.15
N ILE A 174 -37.19 2.54 -15.35
CA ILE A 174 -37.96 1.38 -15.85
C ILE A 174 -39.35 1.37 -15.22
#